data_AF-A0A7W0VUA1-F1
#
_entry.id   AF-A0A7W0VUA1-F1
#
_cell.length_a   1.000
_cell.length_b   1.000
_cell.length_c   1.000
_cell.angle_alpha   90.00
_cell.angle_beta   90.00
_cell.angle_gamma   90.00
#
_symmetry.space_group_name_H-M   'P 1'
#
loop_
_entity.id
_entity.type
_entity.pdbx_description
1 polymer ?
#
loop_
_entity_poly.entity_id
_entity_poly.type
_entity_poly.pdbx_seq_one_letter_code
_entity_poly.pdbx_strand_id
1 'polypeptide(L)'
;MSDRDIPPSGPMARIRAQLAGPRGYRRIDALLSSDDAPAAIAALSPNEVFELVHEVGFEDAQPLLELVTPAQIQGCFDLEAWQKDQIEVAGLKPWIASLIETGFEKVGEVWGALDTELRALILQRQVRIWDVSLGEEPEEDNDNPIMATPDRFFMLELKGDDDTQRLIQQLVEDLYRADADLARHTIMCARSEPPAELEEQSYRWRSARLADLGYVDFYEALDLFRPLDAD
;
A
#
# COMPACT_ATOMS: atom_id res chain seq x y z
N MET A 1 28.28 3.20 4.72
CA MET A 1 27.53 3.11 5.99
C MET A 1 26.09 2.90 5.60
N SER A 2 25.49 1.82 6.06
CA SER A 2 24.14 1.39 5.70
C SER A 2 23.12 2.42 6.19
N ASP A 3 22.13 2.76 5.36
CA ASP A 3 21.03 3.68 5.69
C ASP A 3 20.09 3.13 6.79
N ARG A 4 20.38 1.92 7.28
CA ARG A 4 19.63 1.22 8.35
C ARG A 4 19.87 1.78 9.77
N ASP A 5 20.74 2.77 9.95
CA ASP A 5 21.10 3.33 11.26
C ASP A 5 20.65 4.79 11.44
N ILE A 6 19.81 5.36 10.57
CA ILE A 6 19.29 6.72 10.77
C ILE A 6 18.24 6.69 11.89
N PRO A 7 18.51 7.28 13.08
CA PRO A 7 17.52 7.30 14.14
C PRO A 7 16.31 8.13 13.71
N PRO A 8 15.08 7.74 14.09
CA PRO A 8 13.88 8.50 13.75
C PRO A 8 14.07 9.97 14.14
N SER A 9 13.94 10.84 13.14
CA SER A 9 14.10 12.28 13.30
C SER A 9 12.75 12.88 13.68
N GLY A 10 12.73 13.57 14.83
CA GLY A 10 11.52 14.18 15.39
C GLY A 10 11.16 13.64 16.79
N PRO A 11 10.76 14.51 17.74
CA PRO A 11 10.38 14.09 19.10
C PRO A 11 9.27 13.03 19.13
N MET A 12 8.32 13.11 18.20
CA MET A 12 7.17 12.21 18.11
C MET A 12 7.52 10.82 17.58
N ALA A 13 8.45 10.72 16.63
CA ALA A 13 8.89 9.44 16.07
C ALA A 13 9.71 8.63 17.10
N ARG A 14 10.52 9.32 17.92
CA ARG A 14 11.23 8.70 19.06
C ARG A 14 10.27 8.25 20.15
N ILE A 15 9.24 9.04 20.48
CA ILE A 15 8.22 8.67 21.46
C ILE A 15 7.37 7.49 20.96
N ARG A 16 7.00 7.42 19.67
CA ARG A 16 6.30 6.26 19.09
C ARG A 16 7.14 4.99 19.11
N ALA A 17 8.43 5.05 18.74
CA ALA A 17 9.33 3.90 18.83
C ALA A 17 9.62 3.46 20.28
N GLN A 18 9.58 4.38 21.26
CA GLN A 18 9.69 4.06 22.69
C GLN A 18 8.37 3.53 23.30
N LEU A 19 7.26 3.73 22.59
CA LEU A 19 5.92 3.20 22.87
C LEU A 19 5.61 1.94 22.05
N ALA A 20 6.53 1.46 21.22
CA ALA A 20 6.53 0.09 20.69
C ALA A 20 6.48 -0.85 21.90
N GLY A 21 5.26 -1.27 22.23
CA GLY A 21 4.91 -1.64 23.57
C GLY A 21 4.94 -3.15 23.70
N PRO A 22 5.29 -3.68 24.88
CA PRO A 22 4.97 -5.07 25.23
C PRO A 22 3.48 -5.41 25.07
N ARG A 23 2.60 -4.43 24.83
CA ARG A 23 1.15 -4.60 24.64
C ARG A 23 0.82 -5.08 23.23
N GLY A 24 1.40 -4.49 22.19
CA GLY A 24 1.22 -4.91 20.79
C GLY A 24 1.62 -6.37 20.59
N TYR A 25 2.84 -6.74 21.01
CA TYR A 25 3.31 -8.14 20.98
C TYR A 25 2.35 -9.09 21.70
N ARG A 26 1.98 -8.78 22.95
CA ARG A 26 1.02 -9.61 23.71
C ARG A 26 -0.35 -9.71 23.05
N ARG A 27 -0.78 -8.67 22.35
CA ARG A 27 -2.07 -8.65 21.63
C ARG A 27 -2.00 -9.54 20.39
N ILE A 28 -0.93 -9.44 19.60
CA ILE A 28 -0.70 -10.32 18.45
C ILE A 28 -0.58 -11.77 18.91
N ASP A 29 0.21 -12.06 19.94
CA ASP A 29 0.35 -13.39 20.51
C ASP A 29 -1.01 -13.97 20.96
N ALA A 30 -1.85 -13.16 21.61
CA ALA A 30 -3.18 -13.57 22.06
C ALA A 30 -4.13 -13.85 20.89
N LEU A 31 -4.08 -13.06 19.82
CA LEU A 31 -4.88 -13.28 18.60
C LEU A 31 -4.47 -14.58 17.91
N LEU A 32 -3.16 -14.78 17.72
CA LEU A 32 -2.59 -15.96 17.06
C LEU A 32 -2.78 -17.25 17.88
N SER A 33 -2.86 -17.13 19.21
CA SER A 33 -3.09 -18.26 20.12
C SER A 33 -4.57 -18.57 20.37
N SER A 34 -5.50 -17.85 19.72
CA SER A 34 -6.93 -18.11 19.86
C SER A 34 -7.37 -19.38 19.13
N ASP A 35 -8.52 -19.95 19.52
CA ASP A 35 -9.04 -21.18 18.93
C ASP A 35 -9.27 -21.06 17.41
N ASP A 36 -9.56 -19.86 16.92
CA ASP A 36 -9.71 -19.51 15.50
C ASP A 36 -9.03 -18.16 15.24
N ALA A 37 -7.69 -18.19 15.11
CA ALA A 37 -6.88 -17.01 14.84
C ALA A 37 -7.31 -16.22 13.58
N PRO A 38 -7.61 -16.86 12.43
CA PRO A 38 -8.16 -16.16 11.27
C PRO A 38 -9.42 -15.36 11.59
N ALA A 39 -10.40 -15.96 12.29
CA ALA A 39 -11.63 -15.26 12.65
C ALA A 39 -11.38 -14.11 13.66
N ALA A 40 -10.49 -14.31 14.62
CA ALA A 40 -10.13 -13.29 15.60
C ALA A 40 -9.43 -12.09 14.95
N ILE A 41 -8.54 -12.33 13.98
CA ILE A 41 -7.85 -11.28 13.24
C ILE A 41 -8.80 -10.58 12.27
N ALA A 42 -9.66 -11.32 11.57
CA ALA A 42 -10.68 -10.74 10.68
C ALA A 42 -11.69 -9.83 11.42
N ALA A 43 -11.86 -10.01 12.74
CA ALA A 43 -12.71 -9.16 13.57
C ALA A 43 -12.07 -7.81 13.94
N LEU A 44 -10.76 -7.62 13.71
CA LEU A 44 -10.10 -6.33 13.92
C LEU A 44 -10.56 -5.31 12.87
N SER A 45 -10.68 -4.05 13.27
CA SER A 45 -10.78 -2.96 12.30
C SER A 45 -9.45 -2.74 11.56
N PRO A 46 -9.47 -2.12 10.36
CA PRO A 46 -8.25 -1.75 9.66
C PRO A 46 -7.33 -0.85 10.51
N ASN A 47 -7.90 0.06 11.31
CA ASN A 47 -7.14 0.89 12.25
C ASN A 47 -6.38 0.06 13.28
N GLU A 48 -7.00 -0.96 13.86
CA GLU A 48 -6.34 -1.82 14.85
C GLU A 48 -5.21 -2.63 14.23
N VAL A 49 -5.37 -3.09 12.99
CA VAL A 49 -4.28 -3.74 12.24
C VAL A 49 -3.16 -2.74 11.98
N PHE A 50 -3.48 -1.54 11.48
CA PHE A 50 -2.53 -0.48 11.22
C PHE A 50 -1.72 -0.10 12.48
N GLU A 51 -2.40 0.11 13.60
CA GLU A 51 -1.78 0.42 14.89
C GLU A 51 -0.87 -0.71 15.38
N LEU A 52 -1.32 -1.97 15.29
CA LEU A 52 -0.53 -3.13 15.69
C LEU A 52 0.76 -3.25 14.88
N VAL A 53 0.68 -3.15 13.54
CA VAL A 53 1.86 -3.23 12.66
C VAL A 53 2.85 -2.10 12.99
N HIS A 54 2.37 -0.88 13.23
CA HIS A 54 3.24 0.24 13.59
C HIS A 54 3.78 0.17 15.03
N GLU A 55 3.07 -0.46 15.96
CA GLU A 55 3.52 -0.65 17.34
C GLU A 55 4.64 -1.69 17.42
N VAL A 56 4.52 -2.84 16.72
CA VAL A 56 5.52 -3.92 16.80
C VAL A 56 6.58 -3.86 15.70
N GLY A 57 6.29 -3.17 14.59
CA GLY A 57 7.13 -3.14 13.39
C GLY A 57 6.77 -4.25 12.40
N PHE A 58 7.04 -4.02 11.12
CA PHE A 58 6.67 -4.93 10.02
C PHE A 58 7.24 -6.35 10.17
N GLU A 59 8.51 -6.47 10.59
CA GLU A 59 9.17 -7.78 10.78
C GLU A 59 8.45 -8.64 11.82
N ASP A 60 8.12 -8.05 12.98
CA ASP A 60 7.42 -8.75 14.06
C ASP A 60 5.91 -8.93 13.79
N ALA A 61 5.34 -8.13 12.88
CA ALA A 61 3.95 -8.23 12.48
C ALA A 61 3.71 -9.27 11.38
N GLN A 62 4.73 -9.95 10.86
CA GLN A 62 4.59 -10.87 9.74
C GLN A 62 3.52 -11.97 9.97
N PRO A 63 3.47 -12.65 11.14
CA PRO A 63 2.43 -13.67 11.38
C PRO A 63 1.01 -13.09 11.45
N LEU A 64 0.87 -11.81 11.82
CA LEU A 64 -0.41 -11.10 11.74
C LEU A 64 -0.78 -10.89 10.26
N LEU A 65 0.14 -10.35 9.46
CA LEU A 65 -0.07 -10.00 8.05
C LEU A 65 -0.43 -11.19 7.16
N GLU A 66 0.04 -12.40 7.48
CA GLU A 66 -0.37 -13.64 6.82
C GLU A 66 -1.89 -13.87 6.90
N LEU A 67 -2.53 -13.45 7.99
CA LEU A 67 -3.94 -13.69 8.31
C LEU A 67 -4.85 -12.47 8.13
N VAL A 68 -4.28 -11.28 7.92
CA VAL A 68 -5.07 -10.06 7.67
C VAL A 68 -5.85 -10.20 6.37
N THR A 69 -7.12 -9.79 6.40
CA THR A 69 -8.01 -9.86 5.24
C THR A 69 -7.68 -8.77 4.21
N PRO A 70 -8.03 -8.96 2.93
CA PRO A 70 -7.80 -7.93 1.92
C PRO A 70 -8.48 -6.59 2.23
N ALA A 71 -9.68 -6.61 2.81
CA ALA A 71 -10.40 -5.40 3.22
C ALA A 71 -9.67 -4.63 4.33
N GLN A 72 -9.01 -5.32 5.25
CA GLN A 72 -8.18 -4.70 6.27
C GLN A 72 -6.92 -4.07 5.66
N ILE A 73 -6.27 -4.72 4.70
CA ILE A 73 -5.13 -4.13 3.97
C ILE A 73 -5.56 -2.88 3.19
N GLN A 74 -6.70 -2.93 2.49
CA GLN A 74 -7.26 -1.75 1.81
C GLN A 74 -7.42 -0.58 2.79
N GLY A 75 -7.99 -0.83 3.97
CA GLY A 75 -8.12 0.21 4.99
C GLY A 75 -6.77 0.69 5.54
N CYS A 76 -5.78 -0.19 5.72
CA CYS A 76 -4.41 0.24 6.07
C CYS A 76 -3.80 1.14 5.00
N PHE A 77 -4.04 0.86 3.71
CA PHE A 77 -3.55 1.69 2.61
C PHE A 77 -4.28 3.04 2.56
N ASP A 78 -5.58 3.06 2.87
CA ASP A 78 -6.34 4.31 3.01
C ASP A 78 -5.76 5.21 4.11
N LEU A 79 -5.23 4.63 5.20
CA LEU A 79 -4.60 5.38 6.28
C LEU A 79 -3.18 5.86 5.92
N GLU A 80 -2.40 5.04 5.21
CA GLU A 80 -0.99 5.28 4.93
C GLU A 80 -0.74 6.14 3.68
N ALA A 81 -1.47 5.90 2.59
CA ALA A 81 -1.09 6.37 1.25
C ALA A 81 -1.43 7.84 0.97
N TRP A 82 -1.84 8.63 1.96
CA TRP A 82 -2.47 9.94 1.72
C TRP A 82 -1.93 11.05 2.63
N GLN A 83 -1.45 12.12 2.01
CA GLN A 83 -1.25 13.41 2.67
C GLN A 83 -2.39 14.35 2.26
N LYS A 84 -3.40 14.48 3.13
CA LYS A 84 -4.66 15.19 2.84
C LYS A 84 -5.38 14.54 1.64
N ASP A 85 -5.39 15.23 0.50
CA ASP A 85 -6.00 14.87 -0.77
C ASP A 85 -4.98 14.38 -1.80
N GLN A 86 -3.69 14.37 -1.48
CA GLN A 86 -2.63 13.92 -2.38
C GLN A 86 -2.16 12.51 -2.00
N ILE A 87 -2.09 11.64 -3.01
CA ILE A 87 -1.57 10.29 -2.81
C ILE A 87 -0.03 10.31 -2.71
N GLU A 88 0.49 9.67 -1.67
CA GLU A 88 1.90 9.43 -1.43
C GLU A 88 2.17 7.93 -1.25
N VAL A 89 2.48 7.26 -2.35
CA VAL A 89 2.69 5.81 -2.37
C VAL A 89 4.01 5.35 -1.73
N ALA A 90 4.87 6.27 -1.29
CA ALA A 90 6.14 5.94 -0.66
C ALA A 90 5.94 5.22 0.69
N GLY A 91 4.93 5.61 1.47
CA GLY A 91 4.57 4.96 2.74
C GLY A 91 4.06 3.51 2.57
N LEU A 92 3.64 3.13 1.36
CA LEU A 92 3.17 1.77 1.08
C LEU A 92 4.30 0.75 0.88
N LYS A 93 5.55 1.19 0.69
CA LYS A 93 6.66 0.27 0.40
C LYS A 93 6.86 -0.81 1.47
N PRO A 94 6.87 -0.51 2.78
CA PRO A 94 7.02 -1.54 3.81
C PRO A 94 5.86 -2.52 3.83
N TRP A 95 4.63 -2.05 3.59
CA TRP A 95 3.46 -2.91 3.49
C TRP A 95 3.55 -3.87 2.30
N ILE A 96 3.90 -3.36 1.12
CA ILE A 96 4.06 -4.17 -0.09
C ILE A 96 5.19 -5.19 0.10
N ALA A 97 6.30 -4.79 0.72
CA ALA A 97 7.41 -5.69 1.03
C ALA A 97 6.97 -6.84 1.93
N SER A 98 6.26 -6.55 3.04
CA SER A 98 5.76 -7.60 3.93
C SER A 98 4.72 -8.51 3.28
N LEU A 99 3.86 -7.98 2.40
CA LEU A 99 2.94 -8.80 1.61
C LEU A 99 3.70 -9.75 0.67
N ILE A 100 4.74 -9.28 0.00
CA ILE A 100 5.60 -10.14 -0.84
C ILE A 100 6.23 -11.26 0.00
N GLU A 101 6.69 -10.95 1.22
CA GLU A 101 7.26 -11.94 2.14
C GLU A 101 6.25 -13.04 2.56
N THR A 102 4.94 -12.76 2.54
CA THR A 102 3.90 -13.79 2.81
C THR A 102 3.71 -14.78 1.65
N GLY A 103 4.17 -14.44 0.44
CA GLY A 103 4.07 -15.28 -0.75
C GLY A 103 3.09 -14.76 -1.81
N PHE A 104 3.29 -15.21 -3.04
CA PHE A 104 2.59 -14.68 -4.22
C PHE A 104 1.07 -14.92 -4.16
N GLU A 105 0.60 -16.00 -3.53
CA GLU A 105 -0.83 -16.26 -3.36
C GLU A 105 -1.51 -15.17 -2.55
N LYS A 106 -0.86 -14.71 -1.46
CA LYS A 106 -1.38 -13.64 -0.61
C LYS A 106 -1.29 -12.28 -1.30
N VAL A 107 -0.21 -12.04 -2.05
CA VAL A 107 -0.10 -10.86 -2.92
C VAL A 107 -1.27 -10.81 -3.90
N GLY A 108 -1.57 -11.91 -4.59
CA GLY A 108 -2.70 -11.98 -5.52
C GLY A 108 -4.06 -11.79 -4.84
N GLU A 109 -4.28 -12.44 -3.69
CA GLU A 109 -5.51 -12.29 -2.89
C GLU A 109 -5.76 -10.82 -2.53
N VAL A 110 -4.75 -10.16 -1.97
CA VAL A 110 -4.84 -8.77 -1.53
C VAL A 110 -4.98 -7.84 -2.72
N TRP A 111 -4.09 -7.94 -3.71
CA TRP A 111 -4.06 -7.05 -4.86
C TRP A 111 -5.31 -7.13 -5.74
N GLY A 112 -5.92 -8.33 -5.81
CA GLY A 112 -7.17 -8.55 -6.52
C GLY A 112 -8.37 -7.85 -5.88
N ALA A 113 -8.33 -7.60 -4.57
CA ALA A 113 -9.39 -6.95 -3.82
C ALA A 113 -9.17 -5.45 -3.59
N LEU A 114 -7.98 -4.93 -3.84
CA LEU A 114 -7.72 -3.48 -3.80
C LEU A 114 -8.53 -2.76 -4.87
N ASP A 115 -8.86 -1.49 -4.59
CA ASP A 115 -9.47 -0.60 -5.58
C ASP A 115 -8.63 -0.58 -6.86
N THR A 116 -9.31 -0.62 -8.02
CA THR A 116 -8.64 -0.71 -9.32
C THR A 116 -7.76 0.49 -9.59
N GLU A 117 -8.21 1.66 -9.17
CA GLU A 117 -7.55 2.93 -9.36
C GLU A 117 -6.33 3.06 -8.45
N LEU A 118 -6.43 2.55 -7.21
CA LEU A 118 -5.31 2.56 -6.27
C LEU A 118 -4.16 1.69 -6.76
N ARG A 119 -4.43 0.44 -7.17
CA ARG A 119 -3.38 -0.44 -7.73
C ARG A 119 -2.75 0.13 -9.00
N ALA A 120 -3.54 0.79 -9.85
CA ALA A 120 -3.05 1.46 -11.05
C ALA A 120 -2.11 2.62 -10.69
N LEU A 121 -2.49 3.46 -9.71
CA LEU A 121 -1.63 4.55 -9.21
C LEU A 121 -0.34 4.06 -8.60
N ILE A 122 -0.38 3.00 -7.79
CA ILE A 122 0.82 2.42 -7.17
C ILE A 122 1.83 2.06 -8.26
N LEU A 123 1.42 1.38 -9.34
CA LEU A 123 2.33 1.10 -10.45
C LEU A 123 2.70 2.35 -11.24
N GLN A 124 1.73 3.19 -11.63
CA GLN A 124 1.95 4.36 -12.48
C GLN A 124 2.97 5.35 -11.89
N ARG A 125 2.98 5.49 -10.55
CA ARG A 125 3.96 6.35 -9.85
C ARG A 125 5.37 5.76 -9.84
N GLN A 126 5.52 4.44 -10.00
CA GLN A 126 6.79 3.73 -9.86
C GLN A 126 7.40 3.28 -11.19
N VAL A 127 6.62 3.24 -12.28
CA VAL A 127 7.12 2.82 -13.59
C VAL A 127 6.72 3.77 -14.71
N ARG A 128 7.44 3.70 -15.83
CA ARG A 128 6.94 4.10 -17.15
C ARG A 128 6.68 2.81 -17.94
N ILE A 129 5.55 2.75 -18.64
CA ILE A 129 5.05 1.53 -19.27
C ILE A 129 5.02 1.73 -20.78
N TRP A 130 5.63 0.80 -21.52
CA TRP A 130 5.51 0.70 -22.97
C TRP A 130 4.78 -0.59 -23.33
N ASP A 131 3.77 -0.45 -24.18
CA ASP A 131 3.02 -1.57 -24.76
C ASP A 131 3.69 -2.04 -26.05
N VAL A 132 4.43 -3.14 -25.94
CA VAL A 132 5.18 -3.74 -27.04
C VAL A 132 4.23 -4.22 -28.15
N SER A 133 2.98 -4.57 -27.81
CA SER A 133 1.98 -5.00 -28.79
C SER A 133 1.52 -3.87 -29.71
N LEU A 134 1.68 -2.61 -29.26
CA LEU A 134 1.40 -1.41 -30.05
C LEU A 134 2.64 -0.87 -30.79
N GLY A 135 3.77 -1.57 -30.70
CA GLY A 135 5.05 -1.13 -31.27
C GLY A 135 5.72 -0.01 -30.47
N GLU A 136 5.33 0.18 -29.20
CA GLU A 136 6.04 1.08 -28.30
C GLU A 136 7.35 0.44 -27.84
N GLU A 137 8.38 1.26 -27.71
CA GLU A 137 9.69 0.85 -27.21
C GLU A 137 10.27 1.92 -26.28
N PRO A 138 11.13 1.52 -25.33
CA PRO A 138 11.88 2.46 -24.51
C PRO A 138 12.76 3.40 -25.33
N GLU A 139 13.02 4.58 -24.79
CA GLU A 139 13.93 5.56 -25.41
C GLU A 139 15.38 5.04 -25.40
N GLU A 140 16.15 5.31 -26.46
CA GLU A 140 17.53 4.81 -26.63
C GLU A 140 18.51 5.33 -25.56
N ASP A 141 18.22 6.50 -24.98
CA ASP A 141 19.01 7.17 -23.95
C ASP A 141 18.45 6.96 -22.53
N ASN A 142 17.64 5.92 -22.32
CA ASN A 142 17.14 5.58 -20.99
C ASN A 142 18.24 5.03 -20.06
N ASP A 143 18.46 5.72 -18.94
CA ASP A 143 19.41 5.33 -17.89
C ASP A 143 18.80 4.39 -16.84
N ASN A 144 17.46 4.33 -16.73
CA ASN A 144 16.76 3.54 -15.73
C ASN A 144 16.65 2.06 -16.14
N PRO A 145 16.70 1.11 -15.18
CA PRO A 145 16.50 -0.31 -15.49
C PRO A 145 15.13 -0.59 -16.12
N ILE A 146 15.13 -1.50 -17.08
CA ILE A 146 13.93 -1.93 -17.80
C ILE A 146 13.71 -3.42 -17.55
N MET A 147 12.51 -3.79 -17.16
CA MET A 147 12.07 -5.19 -17.12
C MET A 147 10.99 -5.45 -18.17
N ALA A 148 11.06 -6.59 -18.85
CA ALA A 148 9.94 -7.09 -19.64
C ALA A 148 8.98 -7.85 -18.71
N THR A 149 7.68 -7.71 -18.91
CA THR A 149 6.72 -8.57 -18.21
C THR A 149 6.93 -10.04 -18.62
N PRO A 150 6.55 -11.01 -17.76
CA PRO A 150 6.73 -12.43 -18.06
C PRO A 150 6.10 -12.89 -19.40
N ASP A 151 4.98 -12.29 -19.79
CA ASP A 151 4.30 -12.54 -21.07
C ASP A 151 4.80 -11.68 -22.24
N ARG A 152 5.72 -10.75 -21.98
CA ARG A 152 6.35 -9.83 -22.93
C ARG A 152 5.40 -8.84 -23.61
N PHE A 153 4.21 -8.62 -23.05
CA PHE A 153 3.30 -7.62 -23.58
C PHE A 153 3.75 -6.19 -23.24
N PHE A 154 4.44 -6.02 -22.11
CA PHE A 154 4.89 -4.70 -21.67
C PHE A 154 6.39 -4.69 -21.35
N MET A 155 6.99 -3.53 -21.52
CA MET A 155 8.27 -3.17 -20.91
C MET A 155 8.00 -2.10 -19.84
N LEU A 156 8.63 -2.27 -18.67
CA LEU A 156 8.48 -1.37 -17.53
C LEU A 156 9.84 -0.76 -17.22
N GLU A 157 9.97 0.56 -17.38
CA GLU A 157 11.11 1.32 -16.85
C GLU A 157 10.84 1.62 -15.38
N LEU A 158 11.76 1.15 -14.54
CA LEU A 158 11.64 1.20 -13.10
C LEU A 158 12.21 2.53 -12.60
N LYS A 159 11.37 3.31 -11.89
CA LYS A 159 11.76 4.58 -11.28
C LYS A 159 12.22 4.37 -9.84
N GLY A 160 12.87 5.39 -9.27
CA GLY A 160 13.32 5.40 -7.88
C GLY A 160 14.67 4.73 -7.68
N ASP A 161 15.01 4.46 -6.42
CA ASP A 161 16.26 3.81 -6.01
C ASP A 161 16.26 2.28 -6.22
N ASP A 162 17.42 1.65 -6.11
CA ASP A 162 17.62 0.21 -6.31
C ASP A 162 16.73 -0.67 -5.42
N ASP A 163 16.36 -0.20 -4.22
CA ASP A 163 15.45 -0.94 -3.32
C ASP A 163 14.01 -0.90 -3.85
N THR A 164 13.57 0.28 -4.31
CA THR A 164 12.26 0.48 -4.93
C THR A 164 12.12 -0.31 -6.21
N GLN A 165 13.14 -0.25 -7.07
CA GLN A 165 13.15 -0.98 -8.34
C GLN A 165 13.04 -2.49 -8.12
N ARG A 166 13.80 -3.05 -7.15
CA ARG A 166 13.70 -4.47 -6.79
C ARG A 166 12.35 -4.85 -6.21
N LEU A 167 11.78 -4.00 -5.36
CA LEU A 167 10.45 -4.24 -4.79
C LEU A 167 9.37 -4.31 -5.89
N ILE A 168 9.41 -3.37 -6.84
CA ILE A 168 8.43 -3.32 -7.94
C ILE A 168 8.63 -4.47 -8.92
N GLN A 169 9.87 -4.86 -9.20
CA GLN A 169 10.15 -6.05 -10.00
C GLN A 169 9.53 -7.30 -9.36
N GLN A 170 9.78 -7.52 -8.06
CA GLN A 170 9.26 -8.67 -7.34
C GLN A 170 7.72 -8.63 -7.27
N LEU A 171 7.13 -7.47 -7.01
CA LEU A 171 5.67 -7.29 -7.02
C LEU A 171 5.07 -7.71 -8.38
N VAL A 172 5.62 -7.24 -9.49
CA VAL A 172 5.13 -7.58 -10.83
C VAL A 172 5.27 -9.08 -11.09
N GLU A 173 6.42 -9.68 -10.73
CA GLU A 173 6.65 -11.12 -10.88
C GLU A 173 5.63 -11.94 -10.06
N ASP A 174 5.38 -11.59 -8.81
CA ASP A 174 4.42 -12.29 -7.95
C ASP A 174 2.97 -12.11 -8.42
N LEU A 175 2.60 -10.92 -8.90
CA LEU A 175 1.29 -10.70 -9.51
C LEU A 175 1.08 -11.61 -10.73
N TYR A 176 2.07 -11.74 -11.61
CA TYR A 176 1.98 -12.64 -12.75
C TYR A 176 1.92 -14.13 -12.34
N ARG A 177 2.58 -14.51 -11.25
CA ARG A 177 2.51 -15.88 -10.71
C ARG A 177 1.15 -16.19 -10.09
N ALA A 178 0.53 -15.21 -9.44
CA ALA A 178 -0.76 -15.36 -8.79
C ALA A 178 -1.92 -15.32 -9.78
N ASP A 179 -1.96 -14.28 -10.63
CA ASP A 179 -3.01 -14.06 -11.63
C ASP A 179 -2.49 -13.13 -12.75
N ALA A 180 -2.12 -13.74 -13.88
CA ALA A 180 -1.60 -13.00 -15.03
C ALA A 180 -2.63 -12.06 -15.69
N ASP A 181 -3.93 -12.32 -15.56
CA ASP A 181 -4.96 -11.46 -16.15
C ASP A 181 -5.18 -10.22 -15.27
N LEU A 182 -5.18 -10.40 -13.94
CA LEU A 182 -5.17 -9.30 -12.97
C LEU A 182 -3.92 -8.42 -13.15
N ALA A 183 -2.74 -9.03 -13.30
CA ALA A 183 -1.49 -8.30 -13.51
C ALA A 183 -1.56 -7.45 -14.78
N ARG A 184 -1.98 -8.04 -15.90
CA ARG A 184 -2.17 -7.33 -17.18
C ARG A 184 -3.19 -6.21 -17.08
N HIS A 185 -4.32 -6.45 -16.43
CA HIS A 185 -5.35 -5.43 -16.22
C HIS A 185 -4.77 -4.25 -15.42
N THR A 186 -4.05 -4.52 -14.34
CA THR A 186 -3.40 -3.48 -13.51
C THR A 186 -2.43 -2.64 -14.33
N ILE A 187 -1.54 -3.28 -15.10
CA ILE A 187 -0.54 -2.60 -15.95
C ILE A 187 -1.23 -1.77 -17.04
N MET A 188 -2.28 -2.31 -17.67
CA MET A 188 -3.04 -1.60 -18.70
C MET A 188 -3.76 -0.36 -18.17
N CYS A 189 -4.40 -0.46 -16.99
CA CYS A 189 -5.01 0.69 -16.32
C CYS A 189 -3.94 1.74 -15.95
N ALA A 190 -2.82 1.32 -15.35
CA ALA A 190 -1.72 2.22 -15.01
C ALA A 190 -1.13 2.95 -16.22
N ARG A 191 -1.11 2.29 -17.40
CA ARG A 191 -0.64 2.89 -18.65
C ARG A 191 -1.65 3.86 -19.26
N SER A 192 -2.93 3.50 -19.25
CA SER A 192 -3.95 4.15 -20.09
C SER A 192 -4.73 5.25 -19.40
N GLU A 193 -4.90 5.16 -18.08
CA GLU A 193 -5.74 6.07 -17.33
C GLU A 193 -4.95 7.33 -16.88
N PRO A 194 -5.53 8.54 -17.01
CA PRO A 194 -4.88 9.76 -16.54
C PRO A 194 -4.63 9.73 -15.02
N PRO A 195 -3.44 10.13 -14.53
CA PRO A 195 -3.13 10.12 -13.10
C PRO A 195 -4.14 10.88 -12.23
N ALA A 196 -4.61 12.04 -12.72
CA ALA A 196 -5.55 12.87 -11.99
C ALA A 196 -6.93 12.19 -11.82
N GLU A 197 -7.39 11.43 -12.82
CA GLU A 197 -8.66 10.71 -12.74
C GLU A 197 -8.55 9.53 -11.76
N LEU A 198 -7.46 8.78 -11.83
CA LEU A 198 -7.18 7.71 -10.87
C LEU A 198 -7.10 8.24 -9.43
N GLU A 199 -6.43 9.38 -9.22
CA GLU A 199 -6.31 10.02 -7.90
C GLU A 199 -7.67 10.46 -7.37
N GLU A 200 -8.49 11.10 -8.21
CA GLU A 200 -9.82 11.52 -7.82
C GLU A 200 -10.72 10.35 -7.41
N GLN A 201 -10.75 9.27 -8.20
CA GLN A 201 -11.54 8.08 -7.85
C GLN A 201 -11.01 7.41 -6.58
N SER A 202 -9.70 7.23 -6.47
CA SER A 202 -9.08 6.63 -5.29
C SER A 202 -9.39 7.44 -4.02
N TYR A 203 -9.37 8.78 -4.13
CA TYR A 203 -9.73 9.66 -3.03
C TYR A 203 -11.21 9.50 -2.64
N ARG A 204 -12.11 9.45 -3.62
CA ARG A 204 -13.55 9.24 -3.36
C ARG A 204 -13.82 7.91 -2.66
N TRP A 205 -13.22 6.82 -3.13
CA TRP A 205 -13.37 5.49 -2.52
C TRP A 205 -12.86 5.46 -1.08
N ARG A 206 -11.66 6.01 -0.87
CA ARG A 206 -11.09 6.19 0.47
C ARG A 206 -12.01 7.00 1.37
N SER A 207 -12.46 8.17 0.92
CA SER A 207 -13.28 9.07 1.75
C SER A 207 -14.59 8.41 2.15
N ALA A 208 -15.22 7.63 1.26
CA ALA A 208 -16.40 6.83 1.59
C ALA A 208 -16.09 5.78 2.68
N ARG A 209 -15.01 5.00 2.53
CA ARG A 209 -14.63 4.00 3.54
C ARG A 209 -14.25 4.61 4.88
N LEU A 210 -13.54 5.75 4.88
CA LEU A 210 -13.20 6.46 6.11
C LEU A 210 -14.44 7.02 6.80
N ALA A 211 -15.41 7.53 6.04
CA ALA A 211 -16.69 7.97 6.60
C ALA A 211 -17.46 6.82 7.28
N ASP A 212 -17.47 5.62 6.67
CA ASP A 212 -18.07 4.42 7.26
C ASP A 212 -17.39 4.01 8.59
N LEU A 213 -16.10 4.31 8.74
CA LEU A 213 -15.33 4.11 9.97
C LEU A 213 -15.51 5.25 11.00
N GLY A 214 -16.31 6.28 10.68
CA GLY A 214 -16.59 7.42 11.55
C GLY A 214 -15.58 8.56 11.48
N TYR A 215 -14.69 8.57 10.48
CA TYR A 215 -13.85 9.73 10.19
C TYR A 215 -14.67 10.79 9.47
N VAL A 216 -14.55 12.05 9.93
CA VAL A 216 -15.17 13.21 9.29
C VAL A 216 -14.22 13.74 8.21
N ASP A 217 -14.75 14.15 7.06
CA ASP A 217 -13.96 14.78 6.01
C ASP A 217 -13.21 16.01 6.55
N PHE A 218 -11.99 16.27 6.06
CA PHE A 218 -11.16 17.36 6.55
C PHE A 218 -11.85 18.73 6.43
N TYR A 219 -12.60 18.97 5.34
CA TYR A 219 -13.31 20.22 5.12
C TYR A 219 -14.58 20.30 5.96
N GLU A 220 -15.30 19.19 6.16
CA GLU A 220 -16.44 19.12 7.08
C GLU A 220 -16.01 19.36 8.54
N ALA A 221 -14.83 18.86 8.94
CA ALA A 221 -14.27 19.09 10.26
C ALA A 221 -13.92 20.58 10.46
N LEU A 222 -13.36 21.26 9.45
CA LEU A 222 -13.10 22.69 9.52
C LEU A 222 -14.37 23.53 9.70
N ASP A 223 -15.48 23.14 9.05
CA ASP A 223 -16.77 23.80 9.23
C ASP A 223 -17.39 23.52 10.62
N LEU A 224 -17.22 22.32 11.17
CA LEU A 224 -17.68 21.97 12.52
C LEU A 224 -16.98 22.79 13.62
N PHE A 225 -15.71 23.15 13.41
CA PHE A 225 -14.91 23.96 14.35
C PHE A 225 -14.97 25.46 14.06
N ARG A 226 -15.81 25.90 13.12
CA ARG A 226 -16.00 27.32 12.90
C ARG A 226 -16.63 27.95 14.16
N PRO A 227 -16.02 28.99 14.75
CA PRO A 227 -16.62 29.70 15.87
C PRO A 227 -18.03 30.15 15.48
N LEU A 228 -19.01 29.89 16.35
CA LEU A 228 -20.34 30.45 16.18
C LEU A 228 -20.22 31.97 16.20
N ASP A 229 -20.71 32.62 15.14
CA ASP A 229 -20.82 34.07 15.10
C ASP A 229 -21.68 34.49 16.31
N ALA A 230 -21.14 35.37 17.15
CA ALA A 230 -21.89 35.91 18.28
C ALA A 230 -22.89 36.95 17.75
N ASP A 231 -24.18 36.70 17.96
CA ASP A 231 -25.26 37.68 17.76
C ASP A 231 -25.09 38.92 18.66
#